data_AF-A0A7J4IDC9-F1
#
_entry.id   AF-A0A7J4IDC9-F1
#
_cell.length_a   1.000
_cell.length_b   1.000
_cell.length_c   1.000
_cell.angle_alpha   90.00
_cell.angle_beta   90.00
_cell.angle_gamma   90.00
#
_symmetry.space_group_name_H-M   'P 1'
#
loop_
_entity.id
_entity.type
_entity.pdbx_description
1 polymer ?
#
loop_
_entity_poly.entity_id
_entity_poly.type
_entity_poly.pdbx_seq_one_letter_code
_entity_poly.pdbx_strand_id
1 'polypeptide(L)'
;MSRKFYSYSLIVIVLFVLLSASFLTSSSLVKKTGTSDDDGWYYLPAYPNYSPQGLPDFDQKQDNWKAHKGIYRLIGGLWNFCAPSSLADIFWWFDSKHEDPNGFPGDGVDSYPLVRDLNAPGTPTPGPSTDDHNFNNVNDMETRWRLGRGGKELIESLAWYTNTNFCQYPLLRLSAGTWAKHLEQGANQWIQDAGLQDHYRVEAIWKPDFSLIADRLQNNCGVMLNLLLYNSDAILFDTFLGHYVAVAGINPNGSLALSDPFQNEANPTPTALDHNDANVVSYDIYTVNFSSPFPDKSSWWIPEYFDFGIKRLGGIPQFALIVSEID
;
A
#
# COMPACT_ATOMS: atom_id res chain seq x y z
N MET A 1 11.77 -35.55 43.09
CA MET A 1 12.29 -35.70 41.71
C MET A 1 11.15 -36.18 40.82
N SER A 2 10.64 -35.31 39.93
CA SER A 2 10.05 -35.65 38.62
C SER A 2 9.34 -34.39 38.10
N ARG A 3 10.02 -33.65 37.22
CA ARG A 3 9.44 -32.58 36.41
C ARG A 3 8.77 -33.24 35.20
N LYS A 4 7.46 -33.11 35.04
CA LYS A 4 6.80 -33.33 33.74
C LYS A 4 6.76 -31.99 33.01
N PHE A 5 7.60 -31.85 31.99
CA PHE A 5 7.55 -30.74 31.06
C PHE A 5 6.43 -30.97 30.04
N TYR A 6 5.64 -29.92 29.82
CA TYR A 6 4.69 -29.81 28.71
C TYR A 6 5.47 -29.78 27.39
N SER A 7 5.16 -30.69 26.48
CA SER A 7 5.62 -30.65 25.09
C SER A 7 4.45 -31.01 24.18
N TYR A 8 3.60 -30.02 23.89
CA TYR A 8 2.51 -30.14 22.92
C TYR A 8 2.34 -28.90 22.02
N SER A 9 3.26 -27.94 22.04
CA SER A 9 3.06 -26.65 21.36
C SER A 9 3.93 -26.40 20.11
N LEU A 10 4.66 -27.38 19.60
CA LEU A 10 5.61 -27.13 18.48
C LEU A 10 5.35 -27.91 17.19
N ILE A 11 4.36 -28.81 17.14
CA ILE A 11 4.18 -29.73 15.99
C ILE A 11 3.02 -29.35 15.05
N VAL A 12 2.16 -28.39 15.42
CA VAL A 12 0.94 -28.10 14.65
C VAL A 12 1.16 -27.09 13.49
N ILE A 13 2.28 -26.37 13.43
CA ILE A 13 2.46 -25.28 12.44
C ILE A 13 3.16 -25.75 11.14
N VAL A 14 3.77 -26.93 11.10
CA VAL A 14 4.57 -27.39 9.93
C VAL A 14 3.75 -28.16 8.88
N LEU A 15 2.46 -28.44 9.15
CA LEU A 15 1.55 -29.12 8.21
C LEU A 15 0.74 -28.13 7.35
N PHE A 16 1.39 -27.07 6.86
CA PHE A 16 0.75 -26.02 6.04
C PHE A 16 0.97 -26.15 4.53
N VAL A 17 1.40 -27.31 4.05
CA VAL A 17 1.75 -27.52 2.63
C VAL A 17 1.09 -28.80 2.10
N LEU A 18 0.25 -28.62 1.07
CA LEU A 18 -0.34 -29.59 0.14
C LEU A 18 -1.66 -30.25 0.55
N LEU A 19 -2.76 -29.84 -0.10
CA LEU A 19 -3.48 -30.67 -1.09
C LEU A 19 -4.77 -29.94 -1.55
N SER A 20 -4.75 -29.37 -2.74
CA SER A 20 -5.98 -29.14 -3.51
C SER A 20 -5.67 -29.34 -4.99
N ALA A 21 -6.23 -30.39 -5.58
CA ALA A 21 -6.17 -30.66 -7.01
C ALA A 21 -7.06 -29.65 -7.75
N SER A 22 -6.51 -29.03 -8.79
CA SER A 22 -7.20 -28.00 -9.58
C SER A 22 -7.84 -28.58 -10.82
N PHE A 23 -9.09 -28.20 -11.07
CA PHE A 23 -9.65 -28.18 -12.43
C PHE A 23 -9.40 -26.79 -13.02
N LEU A 24 -8.90 -26.76 -14.26
CA LEU A 24 -8.60 -25.55 -15.01
C LEU A 24 -9.89 -24.88 -15.50
N THR A 25 -10.05 -23.60 -15.20
CA THR A 25 -10.88 -22.68 -15.99
C THR A 25 -10.13 -21.36 -16.11
N SER A 26 -9.93 -20.91 -17.34
CA SER A 26 -9.28 -19.63 -17.64
C SER A 26 -10.33 -18.51 -17.59
N SER A 27 -10.11 -17.48 -16.78
CA SER A 27 -10.77 -16.18 -16.95
C SER A 27 -9.82 -15.23 -17.67
N SER A 28 -10.35 -14.49 -18.64
CA SER A 28 -9.63 -13.48 -19.41
C SER A 28 -9.78 -12.11 -18.76
N LEU A 29 -8.66 -11.46 -18.45
CA LEU A 29 -8.60 -10.07 -17.97
C LEU A 29 -8.77 -9.09 -19.15
N VAL A 30 -9.61 -8.08 -18.98
CA VAL A 30 -9.81 -6.98 -19.93
C VAL A 30 -8.96 -5.79 -19.48
N LYS A 31 -8.00 -5.39 -20.31
CA LYS A 31 -7.19 -4.18 -20.13
C LYS A 31 -7.96 -2.99 -20.74
N LYS A 32 -8.33 -2.00 -19.92
CA LYS A 32 -8.96 -0.74 -20.40
C LYS A 32 -8.14 0.45 -19.90
N THR A 33 -7.65 1.26 -20.84
CA THR A 33 -6.87 2.48 -20.59
C THR A 33 -7.75 3.71 -20.82
N GLY A 34 -7.87 4.58 -19.81
CA GLY A 34 -7.99 6.04 -19.94
C GLY A 34 -9.30 6.70 -20.39
N THR A 35 -9.84 7.53 -19.49
CA THR A 35 -10.72 8.72 -19.63
C THR A 35 -12.24 8.52 -19.86
N SER A 36 -13.02 9.25 -19.05
CA SER A 36 -14.50 9.25 -18.86
C SER A 36 -15.30 9.29 -20.18
N ASP A 37 -16.52 8.75 -20.30
CA ASP A 37 -17.68 9.16 -19.50
C ASP A 37 -18.94 8.30 -19.76
N ASP A 38 -18.91 6.97 -19.56
CA ASP A 38 -20.12 6.13 -19.80
C ASP A 38 -20.42 5.07 -18.72
N ASP A 39 -19.51 4.84 -17.75
CA ASP A 39 -19.67 3.75 -16.77
C ASP A 39 -19.77 4.22 -15.30
N GLY A 40 -19.65 5.54 -15.01
CA GLY A 40 -19.74 6.09 -13.64
C GLY A 40 -18.45 6.03 -12.81
N TRP A 41 -17.30 5.85 -13.45
CA TRP A 41 -15.99 5.87 -12.77
C TRP A 41 -15.52 7.28 -12.42
N TYR A 42 -14.89 7.40 -11.26
CA TYR A 42 -14.10 8.55 -10.85
C TYR A 42 -12.66 8.08 -10.56
N TYR A 43 -11.67 8.76 -11.09
CA TYR A 43 -10.25 8.53 -10.80
C TYR A 43 -9.65 9.81 -10.20
N LEU A 44 -8.68 9.64 -9.30
CA LEU A 44 -7.92 10.80 -8.83
C LEU A 44 -7.22 11.49 -10.01
N PRO A 45 -7.28 12.82 -10.10
CA PRO A 45 -6.74 13.56 -11.24
C PRO A 45 -5.24 13.40 -11.38
N ALA A 46 -4.77 13.52 -12.62
CA ALA A 46 -3.37 13.52 -12.98
C ALA A 46 -2.74 14.91 -12.82
N TYR A 47 -1.45 14.93 -12.44
CA TYR A 47 -0.61 16.11 -12.38
C TYR A 47 0.63 15.88 -13.27
N PRO A 48 0.77 16.58 -14.41
CA PRO A 48 1.71 16.23 -15.48
C PRO A 48 3.18 16.01 -15.09
N ASN A 49 3.64 16.63 -14.00
CA ASN A 49 5.08 16.73 -13.72
C ASN A 49 5.57 15.63 -12.80
N TYR A 50 4.69 15.09 -11.96
CA TYR A 50 5.10 14.15 -10.91
C TYR A 50 4.09 13.02 -10.67
N SER A 51 2.84 13.19 -11.12
CA SER A 51 1.78 12.18 -11.03
C SER A 51 0.92 12.19 -12.33
N PRO A 52 1.55 12.04 -13.51
CA PRO A 52 0.95 12.31 -14.82
C PRO A 52 -0.21 11.38 -15.21
N GLN A 53 -0.44 10.32 -14.44
CA GLN A 53 -1.54 9.37 -14.63
C GLN A 53 -2.49 9.29 -13.43
N GLY A 54 -2.38 10.24 -12.49
CA GLY A 54 -3.05 10.18 -11.19
C GLY A 54 -2.19 9.43 -10.17
N LEU A 55 -2.85 8.92 -9.13
CA LEU A 55 -2.19 8.25 -7.99
C LEU A 55 -1.13 7.24 -8.47
N PRO A 56 0.14 7.35 -8.00
CA PRO A 56 1.20 6.41 -8.35
C PRO A 56 0.98 5.05 -7.69
N ASP A 57 1.87 4.09 -7.98
CA ASP A 57 1.82 2.73 -7.46
C ASP A 57 3.22 2.19 -7.15
N PHE A 58 3.74 2.56 -5.98
CA PHE A 58 5.07 2.15 -5.55
C PHE A 58 5.09 0.71 -5.04
N ASP A 59 5.99 -0.10 -5.60
CA ASP A 59 6.13 -1.53 -5.27
C ASP A 59 6.89 -1.73 -3.93
N GLN A 60 6.33 -2.50 -3.00
CA GLN A 60 6.96 -2.80 -1.70
C GLN A 60 8.07 -3.87 -1.78
N LYS A 61 8.24 -4.55 -2.92
CA LYS A 61 9.20 -5.65 -3.11
C LYS A 61 10.62 -5.16 -3.37
N GLN A 62 10.89 -3.93 -2.97
CA GLN A 62 12.17 -3.24 -3.09
C GLN A 62 13.02 -3.43 -1.85
N ASP A 63 14.32 -3.17 -2.00
CA ASP A 63 15.30 -3.03 -0.91
C ASP A 63 15.30 -4.09 0.19
N ASN A 64 14.83 -5.29 -0.17
CA ASN A 64 14.63 -6.41 0.73
C ASN A 64 13.83 -6.00 1.99
N TRP A 65 12.81 -5.15 1.82
CA TRP A 65 11.78 -4.73 2.78
C TRP A 65 10.89 -5.90 3.24
N LYS A 66 11.53 -6.92 3.80
CA LYS A 66 10.94 -8.14 4.32
C LYS A 66 11.14 -8.25 5.83
N ALA A 67 10.15 -8.80 6.51
CA ALA A 67 10.27 -9.29 7.86
C ALA A 67 11.20 -10.50 7.90
N HIS A 68 12.43 -10.33 8.39
CA HIS A 68 13.40 -11.43 8.56
C HIS A 68 13.52 -11.94 10.01
N LYS A 69 12.52 -11.66 10.87
CA LYS A 69 12.53 -12.05 12.29
C LYS A 69 11.44 -13.07 12.62
N GLY A 70 11.70 -13.86 13.66
CA GLY A 70 10.75 -14.88 14.15
C GLY A 70 10.51 -15.97 13.10
N ILE A 71 9.26 -16.44 13.02
CA ILE A 71 8.83 -17.48 12.09
C ILE A 71 9.06 -17.08 10.63
N TYR A 72 8.99 -15.78 10.30
CA TYR A 72 9.14 -15.28 8.94
C TYR A 72 10.52 -15.56 8.34
N ARG A 73 11.56 -15.66 9.19
CA ARG A 73 12.91 -16.05 8.73
C ARG A 73 12.92 -17.46 8.14
N LEU A 74 12.11 -18.38 8.67
CA LEU A 74 12.09 -19.77 8.23
C LEU A 74 11.39 -19.96 6.88
N ILE A 75 10.65 -18.96 6.40
CA ILE A 75 9.94 -18.98 5.11
C ILE A 75 10.54 -18.00 4.08
N GLY A 76 11.76 -17.50 4.31
CA GLY A 76 12.44 -16.59 3.36
C GLY A 76 12.08 -15.10 3.49
N GLY A 77 11.35 -14.75 4.55
CA GLY A 77 10.89 -13.39 4.85
C GLY A 77 9.54 -13.05 4.21
N LEU A 78 8.77 -12.17 4.87
CA LEU A 78 7.48 -11.68 4.38
C LEU A 78 7.57 -10.19 4.04
N TRP A 79 7.21 -9.81 2.82
CA TRP A 79 7.08 -8.40 2.44
C TRP A 79 6.07 -7.69 3.34
N ASN A 80 6.42 -6.50 3.83
CA ASN A 80 5.69 -5.88 4.93
C ASN A 80 5.69 -4.34 4.89
N PHE A 81 5.88 -3.78 3.69
CA PHE A 81 5.97 -2.35 3.43
C PHE A 81 4.77 -1.80 2.67
N CYS A 82 3.72 -2.61 2.47
CA CYS A 82 2.49 -2.15 1.83
C CYS A 82 1.92 -0.86 2.44
N ALA A 83 1.89 -0.73 3.78
CA ALA A 83 1.37 0.47 4.42
C ALA A 83 2.18 1.75 4.11
N PRO A 84 3.51 1.80 4.34
CA PRO A 84 4.28 3.00 3.99
C PRO A 84 4.35 3.25 2.49
N SER A 85 4.31 2.22 1.63
CA SER A 85 4.30 2.40 0.18
C SER A 85 2.99 3.04 -0.29
N SER A 86 1.84 2.50 0.11
CA SER A 86 0.54 3.10 -0.20
C SER A 86 0.33 4.50 0.40
N LEU A 87 1.00 4.82 1.52
CA LEU A 87 0.98 6.17 2.08
C LEU A 87 1.86 7.11 1.27
N ALA A 88 3.01 6.64 0.80
CA ALA A 88 3.86 7.39 -0.13
C ALA A 88 3.11 7.73 -1.40
N ASP A 89 2.30 6.81 -1.95
CA ASP A 89 1.51 7.09 -3.15
C ASP A 89 0.58 8.30 -2.96
N ILE A 90 -0.11 8.35 -1.82
CA ILE A 90 -1.02 9.45 -1.49
C ILE A 90 -0.29 10.76 -1.26
N PHE A 91 0.81 10.74 -0.50
CA PHE A 91 1.57 11.96 -0.21
C PHE A 91 2.25 12.51 -1.46
N TRP A 92 2.80 11.64 -2.30
CA TRP A 92 3.33 12.01 -3.61
C TRP A 92 2.26 12.66 -4.49
N TRP A 93 1.06 12.07 -4.56
CA TRP A 93 -0.05 12.63 -5.34
C TRP A 93 -0.54 13.99 -4.80
N PHE A 94 -0.64 14.16 -3.49
CA PHE A 94 -1.00 15.45 -2.89
C PHE A 94 0.09 16.51 -3.08
N ASP A 95 1.36 16.13 -3.00
CA ASP A 95 2.45 17.07 -3.21
C ASP A 95 2.47 17.54 -4.68
N SER A 96 2.40 16.58 -5.62
CA SER A 96 2.26 16.82 -7.06
C SER A 96 1.11 17.77 -7.44
N LYS A 97 0.03 17.81 -6.64
CA LYS A 97 -1.12 18.70 -6.84
C LYS A 97 -0.79 20.17 -6.63
N HIS A 98 0.11 20.46 -5.69
CA HIS A 98 0.46 21.81 -5.26
C HIS A 98 1.72 22.34 -5.95
N GLU A 99 2.43 21.49 -6.68
CA GLU A 99 3.59 21.87 -7.47
C GLU A 99 3.26 22.70 -8.72
N ASP A 100 4.30 23.24 -9.40
CA ASP A 100 4.12 24.03 -10.63
C ASP A 100 3.42 23.20 -11.71
N PRO A 101 2.20 23.56 -12.17
CA PRO A 101 1.50 22.82 -13.21
C PRO A 101 2.19 22.89 -14.58
N ASN A 102 3.18 23.77 -14.77
CA ASN A 102 3.98 23.92 -16.00
C ASN A 102 5.41 23.41 -15.87
N GLY A 103 5.78 22.82 -14.73
CA GLY A 103 7.06 22.14 -14.53
C GLY A 103 7.26 20.94 -15.46
N PHE A 104 8.25 20.10 -15.15
CA PHE A 104 8.45 18.82 -15.81
C PHE A 104 9.15 17.84 -14.86
N PRO A 105 8.99 16.52 -15.05
CA PRO A 105 9.68 15.56 -14.19
C PRO A 105 11.19 15.81 -14.19
N GLY A 106 11.76 16.08 -13.03
CA GLY A 106 13.19 16.32 -12.89
C GLY A 106 13.65 17.78 -13.06
N ASP A 107 12.76 18.77 -12.95
CA ASP A 107 13.12 20.18 -13.05
C ASP A 107 13.75 20.74 -11.75
N GLY A 108 13.74 19.99 -10.64
CA GLY A 108 14.26 20.39 -9.33
C GLY A 108 13.47 21.52 -8.68
N VAL A 109 12.18 21.67 -9.01
CA VAL A 109 11.27 22.61 -8.38
C VAL A 109 10.50 21.90 -7.27
N ASP A 110 10.89 22.17 -6.02
CA ASP A 110 10.21 21.62 -4.83
C ASP A 110 9.55 22.79 -4.07
N SER A 111 8.27 23.05 -4.35
CA SER A 111 7.55 24.18 -3.79
C SER A 111 6.61 23.80 -2.64
N TYR A 112 6.25 22.52 -2.54
CA TYR A 112 5.41 21.97 -1.49
C TYR A 112 6.20 21.01 -0.57
N PRO A 113 5.98 21.02 0.75
CA PRO A 113 6.89 20.31 1.68
C PRO A 113 6.40 18.92 2.12
N LEU A 114 5.38 18.36 1.47
CA LEU A 114 4.76 17.09 1.88
C LEU A 114 5.63 15.90 1.44
N VAL A 115 6.21 15.94 0.26
CA VAL A 115 7.39 15.18 -0.16
C VAL A 115 8.62 16.06 0.09
N ARG A 116 9.79 15.43 0.25
CA ARG A 116 11.02 16.15 0.62
C ARG A 116 12.20 15.59 -0.13
N ASP A 117 13.17 16.46 -0.36
CA ASP A 117 14.53 16.11 -0.76
C ASP A 117 15.24 15.22 0.28
N LEU A 118 15.21 13.90 0.08
CA LEU A 118 15.95 12.99 0.95
C LEU A 118 17.36 12.67 0.44
N ASN A 119 17.76 13.29 -0.68
CA ASN A 119 19.11 13.27 -1.24
C ASN A 119 19.67 11.83 -1.36
N ALA A 120 18.89 10.93 -1.95
CA ALA A 120 19.33 9.57 -2.20
C ALA A 120 20.65 9.56 -3.02
N PRO A 121 21.63 8.73 -2.63
CA PRO A 121 23.01 8.79 -3.16
C PRO A 121 23.16 8.38 -4.64
N GLY A 122 22.18 7.65 -5.19
CA GLY A 122 22.17 7.14 -6.56
C GLY A 122 22.16 8.22 -7.63
N THR A 123 22.39 7.81 -8.89
CA THR A 123 22.30 8.73 -10.03
C THR A 123 20.85 9.17 -10.18
N PRO A 124 20.54 10.46 -10.03
CA PRO A 124 19.16 10.95 -9.97
C PRO A 124 18.42 10.68 -11.28
N THR A 125 17.18 10.19 -11.18
CA THR A 125 16.33 9.89 -12.34
C THR A 125 14.86 10.09 -11.99
N PRO A 126 14.12 11.00 -12.67
CA PRO A 126 14.61 12.11 -13.48
C PRO A 126 15.27 13.20 -12.62
N GLY A 127 15.90 14.20 -13.25
CA GLY A 127 16.29 15.45 -12.58
C GLY A 127 17.55 15.45 -11.72
N PRO A 128 17.77 16.50 -10.92
CA PRO A 128 18.83 16.57 -9.91
C PRO A 128 18.48 15.75 -8.65
N SER A 129 19.45 15.56 -7.75
CA SER A 129 19.22 14.92 -6.44
C SER A 129 18.49 15.81 -5.42
N THR A 130 18.24 17.06 -5.80
CA THR A 130 17.44 18.07 -5.09
C THR A 130 16.10 18.26 -5.80
N ASP A 131 15.53 17.14 -6.22
CA ASP A 131 14.19 17.09 -6.77
C ASP A 131 13.46 16.10 -5.88
N ASP A 132 12.47 16.58 -5.16
CA ASP A 132 11.78 15.78 -4.15
C ASP A 132 10.91 14.68 -4.79
N HIS A 133 10.62 14.81 -6.07
CA HIS A 133 9.96 13.80 -6.90
C HIS A 133 10.94 13.02 -7.80
N ASN A 134 12.22 13.00 -7.43
CA ASN A 134 13.18 12.05 -8.00
C ASN A 134 12.79 10.61 -7.68
N PHE A 135 12.91 9.67 -8.63
CA PHE A 135 12.59 8.26 -8.34
C PHE A 135 13.54 7.62 -7.34
N ASN A 136 14.77 8.14 -7.20
CA ASN A 136 15.65 7.68 -6.13
C ASN A 136 15.13 8.09 -4.75
N ASN A 137 14.20 9.05 -4.66
CA ASN A 137 13.57 9.43 -3.40
C ASN A 137 12.61 8.35 -2.88
N VAL A 138 12.19 7.40 -3.71
CA VAL A 138 11.30 6.28 -3.32
C VAL A 138 12.00 4.93 -3.33
N ASN A 139 13.07 4.76 -4.12
CA ASN A 139 13.93 3.57 -4.09
C ASN A 139 15.34 3.84 -4.61
N ASP A 140 16.33 3.60 -3.77
CA ASP A 140 17.75 3.54 -4.12
C ASP A 140 18.40 2.33 -3.42
N MET A 141 18.92 1.42 -4.23
CA MET A 141 19.53 0.17 -3.77
C MET A 141 20.76 0.36 -2.87
N GLU A 142 21.34 1.56 -2.84
CA GLU A 142 22.44 1.92 -1.95
C GLU A 142 21.98 2.25 -0.53
N THR A 143 20.69 2.55 -0.33
CA THR A 143 20.14 3.07 0.93
C THR A 143 19.52 2.05 1.87
N ARG A 144 19.39 0.77 1.48
CA ARG A 144 19.11 -0.41 2.31
C ARG A 144 18.52 -0.14 3.70
N TRP A 145 17.22 -0.33 3.82
CA TRP A 145 16.52 -0.36 5.10
C TRP A 145 17.23 -1.19 6.19
N ARG A 146 17.74 -0.50 7.23
CA ARG A 146 18.26 -1.16 8.45
C ARG A 146 17.37 -0.92 9.66
N LEU A 147 16.06 -1.11 9.47
CA LEU A 147 15.06 -1.08 10.55
C LEU A 147 15.04 0.29 11.25
N GLY A 148 14.90 1.35 10.46
CA GLY A 148 14.88 2.73 10.92
C GLY A 148 16.25 3.39 11.12
N ARG A 149 17.34 2.72 10.72
CA ARG A 149 18.70 3.25 10.70
C ARG A 149 19.22 3.23 9.27
N GLY A 150 19.74 4.34 8.74
CA GLY A 150 20.22 4.43 7.36
C GLY A 150 19.87 5.78 6.74
N GLY A 151 20.35 6.04 5.51
CA GLY A 151 19.75 7.06 4.66
C GLY A 151 18.29 6.65 4.42
N LYS A 152 17.37 7.60 4.44
CA LYS A 152 15.95 7.29 4.42
C LYS A 152 15.33 7.94 3.20
N GLU A 153 14.95 7.14 2.23
CA GLU A 153 13.99 7.51 1.19
C GLU A 153 12.60 7.75 1.79
N LEU A 154 11.66 8.17 0.96
CA LEU A 154 10.30 8.53 1.34
C LEU A 154 9.61 7.33 2.01
N ILE A 155 9.60 6.18 1.35
CA ILE A 155 8.93 4.97 1.86
C ILE A 155 9.58 4.49 3.16
N GLU A 156 10.91 4.52 3.25
CA GLU A 156 11.63 4.14 4.47
C GLU A 156 11.40 5.12 5.62
N SER A 157 11.35 6.42 5.31
CA SER A 157 11.01 7.46 6.26
C SER A 157 9.60 7.22 6.79
N LEU A 158 8.62 7.06 5.91
CA LEU A 158 7.24 6.75 6.29
C LEU A 158 7.16 5.45 7.08
N ALA A 159 7.92 4.41 6.73
CA ALA A 159 7.99 3.17 7.50
C ALA A 159 8.48 3.42 8.93
N TRP A 160 9.41 4.36 9.12
CA TRP A 160 9.82 4.80 10.45
C TRP A 160 8.69 5.54 11.18
N TYR A 161 8.02 6.50 10.54
CA TYR A 161 6.90 7.26 11.12
C TYR A 161 5.74 6.36 11.52
N THR A 162 5.37 5.41 10.66
CA THR A 162 4.28 4.46 10.89
C THR A 162 4.71 3.26 11.73
N ASN A 163 5.92 3.28 12.28
CA ASN A 163 6.46 2.23 13.15
C ASN A 163 6.35 0.82 12.55
N THR A 164 6.60 0.70 11.25
CA THR A 164 6.55 -0.57 10.50
C THR A 164 7.51 -1.56 11.14
N ASN A 165 7.05 -2.79 11.43
CA ASN A 165 7.79 -3.82 12.15
C ASN A 165 8.26 -3.42 13.56
N PHE A 166 7.58 -2.45 14.19
CA PHE A 166 7.99 -1.89 15.47
C PHE A 166 9.42 -1.32 15.42
N CYS A 167 9.83 -0.70 14.31
CA CYS A 167 11.19 -0.20 14.14
C CYS A 167 11.56 0.91 15.15
N GLN A 168 10.59 1.68 15.65
CA GLN A 168 10.81 2.66 16.72
C GLN A 168 11.04 2.00 18.09
N TYR A 169 10.62 0.74 18.26
CA TYR A 169 10.75 -0.04 19.51
C TYR A 169 11.59 -1.30 19.29
N PRO A 170 12.92 -1.17 19.13
CA PRO A 170 13.79 -2.27 18.71
C PRO A 170 13.83 -3.46 19.67
N LEU A 171 13.33 -3.32 20.90
CA LEU A 171 13.26 -4.39 21.91
C LEU A 171 11.92 -5.18 21.90
N LEU A 172 10.88 -4.68 21.23
CA LEU A 172 9.52 -5.25 21.24
C LEU A 172 9.08 -5.72 19.84
N ARG A 173 10.01 -6.31 19.07
CA ARG A 173 9.78 -6.73 17.68
C ARG A 173 8.91 -7.99 17.59
N LEU A 174 7.62 -7.81 17.86
CA LEU A 174 6.65 -8.89 18.04
C LEU A 174 5.74 -9.10 16.83
N SER A 175 5.72 -8.19 15.86
CA SER A 175 4.83 -8.27 14.71
C SER A 175 5.48 -7.71 13.44
N ALA A 176 5.07 -8.27 12.30
CA ALA A 176 5.45 -7.82 10.96
C ALA A 176 4.38 -6.86 10.42
N GLY A 177 4.82 -5.87 9.64
CA GLY A 177 3.96 -4.88 8.99
C GLY A 177 3.64 -3.69 9.88
N THR A 178 2.58 -2.98 9.51
CA THR A 178 2.14 -1.72 10.13
C THR A 178 0.77 -1.88 10.76
N TRP A 179 0.63 -1.41 11.99
CA TRP A 179 -0.64 -1.42 12.70
C TRP A 179 -1.42 -0.15 12.36
N ALA A 180 -2.73 -0.25 12.16
CA ALA A 180 -3.59 0.85 11.76
C ALA A 180 -3.42 2.12 12.62
N LYS A 181 -3.32 1.93 13.95
CA LYS A 181 -3.05 3.03 14.88
C LYS A 181 -1.71 3.74 14.61
N HIS A 182 -0.66 2.98 14.30
CA HIS A 182 0.64 3.57 14.00
C HIS A 182 0.67 4.20 12.61
N LEU A 183 -0.10 3.66 11.65
CA LEU A 183 -0.29 4.30 10.34
C LEU A 183 -0.90 5.69 10.50
N GLU A 184 -2.02 5.81 11.23
CA GLU A 184 -2.68 7.09 11.52
C GLU A 184 -1.73 8.08 12.24
N GLN A 185 -1.05 7.62 13.29
CA GLN A 185 -0.10 8.45 14.04
C GLN A 185 1.07 8.91 13.17
N GLY A 186 1.62 8.00 12.36
CA GLY A 186 2.74 8.30 11.47
C GLY A 186 2.36 9.30 10.39
N ALA A 187 1.19 9.15 9.77
CA ALA A 187 0.68 10.09 8.77
C ALA A 187 0.48 11.50 9.35
N ASN A 188 -0.16 11.60 10.52
CA ASN A 188 -0.33 12.88 11.21
C ASN A 188 1.02 13.53 11.56
N GLN A 189 1.97 12.76 12.09
CA GLN A 189 3.28 13.29 12.46
C GLN A 189 4.08 13.72 11.23
N TRP A 190 3.98 13.01 10.11
CA TRP A 190 4.65 13.40 8.86
C TRP A 190 4.13 14.74 8.35
N ILE A 191 2.80 14.90 8.27
CA ILE A 191 2.13 16.15 7.87
C ILE A 191 2.51 17.29 8.82
N GLN A 192 2.53 17.04 10.13
CA GLN A 192 2.95 18.03 11.12
C GLN A 192 4.40 18.46 10.93
N ASP A 193 5.31 17.50 10.71
CA ASP A 193 6.73 17.80 10.53
C ASP A 193 6.99 18.51 9.18
N ALA A 194 6.07 18.41 8.22
CA ALA A 194 6.06 19.19 6.98
C ALA A 194 5.50 20.62 7.19
N GLY A 195 4.97 20.93 8.38
CA GLY A 195 4.34 22.21 8.68
C GLY A 195 2.93 22.36 8.09
N LEU A 196 2.28 21.25 7.73
CA LEU A 196 1.01 21.21 7.00
C LEU A 196 -0.17 20.72 7.86
N GLN A 197 -0.04 20.72 9.19
CA GLN A 197 -1.08 20.24 10.11
C GLN A 197 -2.41 21.01 10.00
N ASP A 198 -2.37 22.26 9.54
CA ASP A 198 -3.54 23.10 9.34
C ASP A 198 -4.09 23.01 7.90
N HIS A 199 -3.40 22.29 7.02
CA HIS A 199 -3.77 22.08 5.62
C HIS A 199 -4.40 20.71 5.37
N TYR A 200 -4.12 19.72 6.21
CA TYR A 200 -4.63 18.36 6.06
C TYR A 200 -5.26 17.81 7.34
N ARG A 201 -6.26 16.95 7.15
CA ARG A 201 -6.85 16.12 8.17
C ARG A 201 -6.64 14.65 7.81
N VAL A 202 -6.27 13.85 8.80
CA VAL A 202 -6.17 12.39 8.71
C VAL A 202 -7.31 11.75 9.51
N GLU A 203 -8.08 10.88 8.89
CA GLU A 203 -9.19 10.16 9.52
C GLU A 203 -8.96 8.65 9.46
N ALA A 204 -9.12 7.97 10.60
CA ALA A 204 -9.02 6.53 10.75
C ALA A 204 -10.41 5.92 10.90
N ILE A 205 -10.88 5.20 9.87
CA ILE A 205 -12.24 4.66 9.83
C ILE A 205 -12.20 3.13 9.93
N TRP A 206 -12.79 2.57 10.98
CA TRP A 206 -12.96 1.13 11.11
C TRP A 206 -14.26 0.68 10.44
N LYS A 207 -14.19 -0.44 9.70
CA LYS A 207 -15.30 -1.00 8.91
C LYS A 207 -15.87 0.05 7.94
N PRO A 208 -15.05 0.61 7.05
CA PRO A 208 -15.48 1.68 6.16
C PRO A 208 -16.60 1.20 5.24
N ASP A 209 -17.69 1.96 5.15
CA ASP A 209 -18.74 1.72 4.16
C ASP A 209 -18.25 2.11 2.76
N PHE A 210 -18.63 1.34 1.74
CA PHE A 210 -18.21 1.59 0.37
C PHE A 210 -18.62 2.98 -0.14
N SER A 211 -19.82 3.44 0.22
CA SER A 211 -20.31 4.77 -0.17
C SER A 211 -19.51 5.91 0.47
N LEU A 212 -19.00 5.71 1.69
CA LEU A 212 -18.09 6.67 2.30
C LEU A 212 -16.78 6.73 1.52
N ILE A 213 -16.23 5.58 1.12
CA ILE A 213 -15.03 5.54 0.29
C ILE A 213 -15.24 6.25 -1.05
N ALA A 214 -16.41 6.04 -1.68
CA ALA A 214 -16.79 6.75 -2.91
C ALA A 214 -16.84 8.26 -2.72
N ASP A 215 -17.54 8.72 -1.68
CA ASP A 215 -17.66 10.13 -1.35
C ASP A 215 -16.28 10.76 -1.09
N ARG A 216 -15.43 10.12 -0.27
CA ARG A 216 -14.08 10.62 0.01
C ARG A 216 -13.24 10.73 -1.26
N LEU A 217 -13.23 9.70 -2.10
CA LEU A 217 -12.43 9.73 -3.32
C LEU A 217 -12.95 10.78 -4.30
N GLN A 218 -14.26 10.89 -4.50
CA GLN A 218 -14.88 11.90 -5.39
C GLN A 218 -14.63 13.35 -4.94
N ASN A 219 -14.35 13.55 -3.66
CA ASN A 219 -13.91 14.83 -3.09
C ASN A 219 -12.37 14.97 -3.06
N ASN A 220 -11.65 14.27 -3.95
CA ASN A 220 -10.18 14.35 -4.07
C ASN A 220 -9.43 14.02 -2.76
N CYS A 221 -9.96 13.15 -1.90
CA CYS A 221 -9.23 12.68 -0.73
C CYS A 221 -8.31 11.52 -1.11
N GLY A 222 -7.15 11.44 -0.47
CA GLY A 222 -6.33 10.22 -0.48
C GLY A 222 -6.98 9.14 0.39
N VAL A 223 -7.14 7.93 -0.16
CA VAL A 223 -7.77 6.81 0.54
C VAL A 223 -6.86 5.59 0.52
N MET A 224 -6.54 5.07 1.71
CA MET A 224 -5.92 3.74 1.88
C MET A 224 -6.92 2.77 2.50
N LEU A 225 -6.88 1.51 2.08
CA LEU A 225 -7.64 0.43 2.69
C LEU A 225 -6.70 -0.60 3.31
N ASN A 226 -7.06 -1.14 4.47
CA ASN A 226 -6.51 -2.39 4.96
C ASN A 226 -7.47 -3.54 4.64
N LEU A 227 -7.01 -4.45 3.79
CA LEU A 227 -7.73 -5.63 3.36
C LEU A 227 -7.23 -6.83 4.17
N LEU A 228 -8.12 -7.41 4.98
CA LEU A 228 -7.88 -8.69 5.63
C LEU A 228 -8.12 -9.79 4.59
N LEU A 229 -7.09 -10.61 4.33
CA LEU A 229 -7.22 -11.68 3.35
C LEU A 229 -8.11 -12.80 3.88
N TYR A 230 -8.98 -13.30 3.02
CA TYR A 230 -9.98 -14.32 3.33
C TYR A 230 -9.87 -15.50 2.36
N ASN A 231 -9.84 -16.70 2.91
CA ASN A 231 -9.88 -17.97 2.19
C ASN A 231 -11.11 -18.76 2.61
N SER A 232 -12.10 -18.87 1.73
CA SER A 232 -13.32 -19.64 1.97
C SER A 232 -13.08 -21.13 2.21
N ASP A 233 -11.94 -21.66 1.75
CA ASP A 233 -11.61 -23.08 1.86
C ASP A 233 -10.81 -23.42 3.14
N ALA A 234 -10.45 -22.41 3.95
CA ALA A 234 -9.64 -22.65 5.13
C ALA A 234 -10.47 -23.28 6.27
N ILE A 235 -9.90 -24.31 6.89
CA ILE A 235 -10.58 -25.14 7.90
C ILE A 235 -10.53 -24.52 9.30
N LEU A 236 -9.48 -23.74 9.60
CA LEU A 236 -9.19 -23.29 10.98
C LEU A 236 -9.23 -21.76 11.14
N PHE A 237 -8.61 -21.04 10.20
CA PHE A 237 -8.60 -19.59 10.15
C PHE A 237 -8.93 -19.17 8.73
N ASP A 238 -10.19 -18.80 8.53
CA ASP A 238 -10.71 -18.29 7.27
C ASP A 238 -10.10 -16.96 6.87
N THR A 239 -9.66 -16.16 7.84
CA THR A 239 -9.00 -14.88 7.62
C THR A 239 -7.58 -14.87 8.18
N PHE A 240 -6.65 -14.26 7.43
CA PHE A 240 -5.25 -14.16 7.83
C PHE A 240 -4.58 -12.97 7.11
N LEU A 241 -3.66 -12.30 7.80
CA LEU A 241 -2.83 -11.19 7.27
C LEU A 241 -3.62 -9.97 6.75
N GLY A 242 -3.20 -8.77 7.16
CA GLY A 242 -3.69 -7.53 6.59
C GLY A 242 -2.74 -7.05 5.50
N HIS A 243 -3.28 -6.49 4.42
CA HIS A 243 -2.54 -5.86 3.34
C HIS A 243 -3.09 -4.46 3.09
N TYR A 244 -2.22 -3.48 2.87
CA TYR A 244 -2.64 -2.10 2.62
C TYR A 244 -2.51 -1.77 1.14
N VAL A 245 -3.49 -1.04 0.63
CA VAL A 245 -3.56 -0.57 -0.75
C VAL A 245 -4.06 0.86 -0.77
N ALA A 246 -3.70 1.61 -1.82
CA ALA A 246 -4.26 2.92 -2.08
C ALA A 246 -5.37 2.82 -3.15
N VAL A 247 -6.40 3.66 -3.05
CA VAL A 247 -7.53 3.66 -4.00
C VAL A 247 -7.29 4.74 -5.04
N ALA A 248 -6.98 4.34 -6.28
CA ALA A 248 -6.73 5.27 -7.39
C ALA A 248 -8.02 5.70 -8.09
N GLY A 249 -9.05 4.85 -8.05
CA GLY A 249 -10.34 5.12 -8.68
C GLY A 249 -11.48 4.32 -8.08
N ILE A 250 -12.71 4.78 -8.31
CA ILE A 250 -13.92 4.12 -7.83
C ILE A 250 -15.07 4.25 -8.80
N ASN A 251 -15.86 3.19 -8.89
CA ASN A 251 -17.18 3.19 -9.45
C ASN A 251 -18.20 2.96 -8.33
N PRO A 252 -19.07 3.94 -8.02
CA PRO A 252 -20.09 3.80 -6.97
C PRO A 252 -21.02 2.60 -7.14
N ASN A 253 -21.12 2.03 -8.35
CA ASN A 253 -21.91 0.83 -8.62
C ASN A 253 -21.24 -0.49 -8.19
N GLY A 254 -20.06 -0.45 -7.56
CA GLY A 254 -19.41 -1.61 -6.95
C GLY A 254 -18.12 -2.06 -7.64
N SER A 255 -17.23 -1.12 -7.96
CA SER A 255 -15.86 -1.46 -8.37
C SER A 255 -14.83 -0.44 -7.88
N LEU A 256 -13.59 -0.87 -7.73
CA LEU A 256 -12.46 -0.05 -7.30
C LEU A 256 -11.28 -0.27 -8.23
N ALA A 257 -10.47 0.76 -8.41
CA ALA A 257 -9.13 0.67 -8.98
C ALA A 257 -8.13 0.85 -7.83
N LEU A 258 -7.31 -0.16 -7.57
CA LEU A 258 -6.37 -0.18 -6.46
C LEU A 258 -4.94 -0.07 -6.99
N SER A 259 -4.18 0.86 -6.42
CA SER A 259 -2.72 0.80 -6.42
C SER A 259 -2.32 -0.16 -5.29
N ASP A 260 -1.75 -1.30 -5.68
CA ASP A 260 -1.40 -2.38 -4.78
C ASP A 260 0.13 -2.56 -4.77
N PRO A 261 0.81 -2.21 -3.66
CA PRO A 261 2.26 -2.31 -3.57
C PRO A 261 2.82 -3.73 -3.71
N PHE A 262 1.98 -4.76 -3.83
CA PHE A 262 2.39 -6.15 -4.04
C PHE A 262 1.96 -6.69 -5.41
N GLN A 263 0.72 -6.42 -5.79
CA GLN A 263 0.08 -6.91 -7.01
C GLN A 263 0.09 -5.82 -8.06
N ASN A 264 0.75 -6.10 -9.17
CA ASN A 264 0.79 -5.20 -10.31
C ASN A 264 0.43 -6.04 -11.55
N GLU A 265 -0.85 -6.39 -11.68
CA GLU A 265 -1.35 -7.27 -12.76
C GLU A 265 -1.46 -6.51 -14.09
N ALA A 266 -1.93 -5.26 -14.05
CA ALA A 266 -2.19 -4.47 -15.26
C ALA A 266 -0.90 -4.04 -15.99
N ASN A 267 0.16 -3.70 -15.25
CA ASN A 267 1.42 -3.21 -15.81
C ASN A 267 2.64 -3.75 -15.06
N PRO A 268 2.84 -5.07 -15.05
CA PRO A 268 3.92 -5.70 -14.30
C PRO A 268 5.28 -5.16 -14.77
N THR A 269 6.10 -4.70 -13.82
CA THR A 269 7.50 -4.39 -14.09
C THR A 269 8.27 -5.68 -14.37
N PRO A 270 9.26 -5.66 -15.28
CA PRO A 270 10.09 -6.84 -15.55
C PRO A 270 10.83 -7.34 -14.31
N THR A 271 11.12 -6.44 -13.36
CA THR A 271 11.73 -6.77 -12.09
C THR A 271 11.02 -6.04 -10.95
N ALA A 272 10.85 -6.73 -9.82
CA ALA A 272 10.30 -6.15 -8.59
C ALA A 272 11.20 -5.09 -7.93
N LEU A 273 12.35 -4.78 -8.54
CA LEU A 273 13.26 -3.72 -8.11
C LEU A 273 12.99 -2.41 -8.86
N ASP A 274 12.29 -2.46 -9.99
CA ASP A 274 11.91 -1.28 -10.75
C ASP A 274 10.53 -0.81 -10.25
N HIS A 275 10.41 0.49 -9.92
CA HIS A 275 9.10 1.10 -9.74
C HIS A 275 8.34 1.10 -11.06
N ASN A 276 7.01 1.10 -10.98
CA ASN A 276 6.25 1.70 -12.06
C ASN A 276 6.67 3.16 -12.13
N ASP A 277 7.28 3.56 -13.24
CA ASP A 277 7.43 4.96 -13.60
C ASP A 277 6.09 5.66 -13.34
N ALA A 278 6.08 6.80 -12.65
CA ALA A 278 4.84 7.55 -12.38
C ALA A 278 4.08 7.91 -13.68
N ASN A 279 4.75 7.85 -14.84
CA ASN A 279 4.16 7.92 -16.18
C ASN A 279 3.33 6.69 -16.59
N VAL A 280 3.35 5.60 -15.83
CA VAL A 280 2.65 4.35 -16.10
C VAL A 280 1.51 4.20 -15.09
N VAL A 281 0.28 4.24 -15.59
CA VAL A 281 -0.91 3.85 -14.83
C VAL A 281 -0.67 2.45 -14.26
N SER A 282 -0.75 2.26 -12.95
CA SER A 282 -0.64 0.92 -12.36
C SER A 282 -1.67 0.75 -11.27
N TYR A 283 -2.91 0.53 -11.70
CA TYR A 283 -3.94 0.07 -10.80
C TYR A 283 -4.67 -1.11 -11.40
N ASP A 284 -5.06 -2.02 -10.51
CA ASP A 284 -5.85 -3.19 -10.84
C ASP A 284 -7.31 -2.93 -10.47
N ILE A 285 -8.22 -3.33 -11.36
CA ILE A 285 -9.66 -3.09 -11.21
C ILE A 285 -10.32 -4.31 -10.59
N TYR A 286 -11.02 -4.09 -9.48
CA TYR A 286 -11.70 -5.14 -8.72
C TYR A 286 -13.19 -4.85 -8.60
N THR A 287 -14.00 -5.90 -8.77
CA THR A 287 -15.43 -5.85 -8.47
C THR A 287 -15.67 -6.04 -6.98
N VAL A 288 -16.62 -5.28 -6.44
CA VAL A 288 -17.03 -5.34 -5.04
C VAL A 288 -18.34 -6.12 -4.90
N ASN A 289 -18.42 -6.91 -3.84
CA ASN A 289 -19.66 -7.55 -3.41
C ASN A 289 -20.12 -6.94 -2.07
N PHE A 290 -21.35 -6.42 -2.04
CA PHE A 290 -21.98 -5.80 -0.86
C PHE A 290 -22.61 -6.79 0.13
N SER A 291 -22.40 -8.09 -0.09
CA SER A 291 -22.77 -9.17 0.82
C SER A 291 -21.49 -9.85 1.31
N SER A 292 -20.78 -9.16 2.19
CA SER A 292 -19.56 -9.68 2.82
C SER A 292 -19.83 -11.01 3.55
N PRO A 293 -18.91 -11.99 3.46
CA PRO A 293 -18.97 -13.21 4.26
C PRO A 293 -18.75 -12.93 5.77
N PHE A 294 -18.25 -11.74 6.11
CA PHE A 294 -18.06 -11.27 7.49
C PHE A 294 -18.71 -9.90 7.67
N PRO A 295 -20.05 -9.84 7.71
CA PRO A 295 -20.77 -8.57 7.85
C PRO A 295 -20.47 -7.86 9.18
N ASP A 296 -19.99 -8.59 10.18
CA ASP A 296 -19.49 -8.04 11.45
C ASP A 296 -18.14 -7.32 11.29
N LYS A 297 -17.36 -7.62 10.25
CA LYS A 297 -16.06 -6.99 9.96
C LYS A 297 -16.15 -5.91 8.88
N SER A 298 -16.98 -6.11 7.86
CA SER A 298 -17.22 -5.12 6.80
C SER A 298 -18.51 -5.44 6.06
N SER A 299 -19.23 -4.42 5.60
CA SER A 299 -20.46 -4.56 4.81
C SER A 299 -20.19 -5.03 3.37
N TRP A 300 -18.95 -4.90 2.89
CA TRP A 300 -18.55 -5.25 1.52
C TRP A 300 -17.18 -5.95 1.51
N TRP A 301 -16.83 -6.55 0.38
CA TRP A 301 -15.54 -7.22 0.17
C TRP A 301 -15.21 -7.35 -1.31
N ILE A 302 -13.97 -7.69 -1.61
CA ILE A 302 -13.49 -8.01 -2.95
C ILE A 302 -13.35 -9.54 -3.06
N PRO A 303 -14.18 -10.26 -3.83
CA PRO A 303 -14.17 -11.72 -3.84
C PRO A 303 -12.90 -12.37 -4.37
N GLU A 304 -12.33 -11.81 -5.44
CA GLU A 304 -11.16 -12.32 -6.15
C GLU A 304 -10.06 -11.27 -6.12
N TYR A 305 -9.49 -11.05 -4.94
CA TYR A 305 -8.52 -10.00 -4.71
C TYR A 305 -7.09 -10.51 -4.90
N PHE A 306 -6.64 -11.39 -4.01
CA PHE A 306 -5.20 -11.64 -3.86
C PHE A 306 -4.79 -13.01 -4.39
N ASP A 307 -4.01 -13.05 -5.48
CA ASP A 307 -3.32 -14.25 -5.96
C ASP A 307 -2.41 -14.90 -4.90
N PHE A 308 -2.75 -16.12 -4.51
CA PHE A 308 -1.95 -16.99 -3.63
C PHE A 308 -1.76 -18.36 -4.30
N GLY A 309 -0.74 -18.45 -5.16
CA GLY A 309 -0.48 -19.62 -5.97
C GLY A 309 -1.54 -19.80 -7.06
N ILE A 310 -2.33 -20.86 -6.96
CA ILE A 310 -3.41 -21.18 -7.92
C ILE A 310 -4.80 -20.68 -7.48
N LYS A 311 -4.89 -20.02 -6.32
CA LYS A 311 -6.15 -19.54 -5.74
C LYS A 311 -6.12 -18.03 -5.65
N ARG A 312 -7.30 -17.41 -5.80
CA ARG A 312 -7.55 -16.03 -5.41
C ARG A 312 -8.22 -15.99 -4.05
N LEU A 313 -7.67 -15.16 -3.17
CA LEU A 313 -8.23 -14.87 -1.85
C LEU A 313 -9.14 -13.66 -1.94
N GLY A 314 -10.14 -13.60 -1.05
CA GLY A 314 -10.95 -12.40 -0.87
C GLY A 314 -10.22 -11.32 -0.06
N GLY A 315 -10.55 -10.06 -0.30
CA GLY A 315 -10.10 -8.92 0.51
C GLY A 315 -11.26 -8.29 1.27
N ILE A 316 -11.20 -8.31 2.61
CA ILE A 316 -12.22 -7.69 3.47
C ILE A 316 -11.69 -6.36 4.01
N PRO A 317 -12.26 -5.20 3.64
CA PRO A 317 -11.81 -3.89 4.10
C PRO A 317 -12.24 -3.66 5.54
N GLN A 318 -11.28 -3.75 6.46
CA GLN A 318 -11.54 -3.59 7.90
C GLN A 318 -11.22 -2.19 8.42
N PHE A 319 -10.39 -1.46 7.69
CA PHE A 319 -9.90 -0.15 8.07
C PHE A 319 -9.65 0.68 6.83
N ALA A 320 -9.91 1.98 6.91
CA ALA A 320 -9.48 2.98 5.94
C ALA A 320 -8.72 4.11 6.64
N LEU A 321 -7.65 4.58 6.01
CA LEU A 321 -7.04 5.87 6.31
C LEU A 321 -7.47 6.85 5.23
N ILE A 322 -8.03 7.98 5.63
CA ILE A 322 -8.42 9.07 4.71
C ILE A 322 -7.52 10.26 5.00
N VAL A 323 -6.91 10.82 3.97
CA VAL A 323 -6.18 12.10 4.02
C VAL A 323 -6.94 13.09 3.16
N SER A 324 -7.39 14.19 3.76
CA SER A 324 -8.16 15.23 3.09
C SER A 324 -7.55 16.59 3.36
N GLU A 325 -7.58 17.49 2.38
CA GLU A 325 -7.28 18.90 2.63
C GLU A 325 -8.36 19.54 3.53
N ILE A 326 -7.97 20.58 4.25
CA ILE A 326 -8.85 21.41 5.07
C ILE A 326 -9.18 22.66 4.25
N ASP A 327 -10.47 22.94 4.07
CA ASP A 327 -10.98 24.14 3.39
C ASP A 327 -10.81 25.44 4.21
#